data_AF-A0A3N5HUT1-F1
#
_entry.id   AF-A0A3N5HUT1-F1
#
_cell.length_a   1.000
_cell.length_b   1.000
_cell.length_c   1.000
_cell.angle_alpha   90.00
_cell.angle_beta   90.00
_cell.angle_gamma   90.00
#
_symmetry.space_group_name_H-M   'P 1'
#
loop_
_entity.id
_entity.type
_entity.pdbx_description
1 polymer ?
#
loop_
_entity_poly.entity_id
_entity_poly.type
_entity_poly.pdbx_seq_one_letter_code
_entity_poly.pdbx_strand_id
1 'polypeptide(L)'
;MNADHFKGKWNQFKGELKKKWGEITDDDLTRVEGDYDKFKGLMQERYADRKDEVSKWADEWYRNAQTKTKEPETVGRSGRK
;
A
#
# COMPACT_ATOMS: atom_id res chain seq x y z
N MET A 1 6.97 5.51 11.90
CA MET A 1 8.38 5.55 11.45
C MET A 1 8.72 4.19 10.85
N ASN A 2 8.99 4.14 9.53
CA ASN A 2 9.66 3.07 8.75
C ASN A 2 9.48 3.36 7.22
N ALA A 3 9.66 4.62 6.79
CA ALA A 3 9.47 4.99 5.38
C ALA A 3 10.65 4.56 4.49
N ASP A 4 11.84 4.37 5.07
CA ASP A 4 13.08 4.18 4.31
C ASP A 4 13.13 2.83 3.56
N HIS A 5 12.63 1.76 4.19
CA HIS A 5 12.54 0.43 3.56
C HIS A 5 11.51 0.34 2.42
N PHE A 6 10.53 1.24 2.41
CA PHE A 6 9.45 1.20 1.43
C PHE A 6 9.94 1.64 0.04
N LYS A 7 10.93 2.53 -0.02
CA LYS A 7 11.47 3.07 -1.29
C LYS A 7 12.06 1.99 -2.21
N GLY A 8 12.82 1.04 -1.67
CA GLY A 8 13.40 -0.06 -2.48
C GLY A 8 12.35 -1.03 -3.04
N LYS A 9 11.22 -1.14 -2.35
CA LYS A 9 10.08 -2.00 -2.68
C LYS A 9 8.99 -1.26 -3.46
N TRP A 10 9.04 0.07 -3.51
CA TRP A 10 8.07 0.96 -4.14
C TRP A 10 7.84 0.65 -5.62
N ASN A 11 8.89 0.30 -6.36
CA ASN A 11 8.78 -0.08 -7.77
C ASN A 11 7.90 -1.33 -7.98
N GLN A 12 7.97 -2.30 -7.08
CA GLN A 12 7.09 -3.48 -7.15
C GLN A 12 5.68 -3.14 -6.67
N PHE A 13 5.57 -2.36 -5.59
CA PHE A 13 4.31 -1.89 -5.04
C PHE A 13 3.47 -1.16 -6.09
N LYS A 14 4.04 -0.17 -6.79
CA LYS A 14 3.32 0.61 -7.80
C LYS A 14 2.83 -0.23 -8.98
N GLY A 15 3.60 -1.25 -9.38
CA GLY A 15 3.21 -2.15 -10.46
C GLY A 15 2.00 -3.01 -10.10
N GLU A 16 1.99 -3.57 -8.88
CA GLU A 16 0.87 -4.33 -8.33
C GLU A 16 -0.35 -3.43 -8.08
N LEU A 17 -0.12 -2.24 -7.52
CA LEU A 17 -1.15 -1.25 -7.24
C LEU A 17 -1.87 -0.82 -8.54
N LYS A 18 -1.12 -0.48 -9.59
CA LYS A 18 -1.70 -0.13 -10.91
C LYS A 18 -2.50 -1.27 -11.53
N LYS A 19 -2.05 -2.53 -11.36
CA LYS A 19 -2.79 -3.69 -11.87
C LYS A 19 -4.13 -3.89 -11.15
N LYS A 20 -4.14 -3.67 -9.83
CA LYS A 20 -5.33 -3.86 -8.99
C LYS A 20 -6.29 -2.67 -9.08
N TRP A 21 -5.75 -1.47 -9.13
CA TRP A 21 -6.48 -0.22 -9.34
C TRP A 21 -5.96 0.45 -10.62
N GLY A 22 -6.59 0.11 -11.74
CA GLY A 22 -6.26 0.68 -13.06
C GLY A 22 -6.49 2.20 -13.15
N GLU A 23 -7.21 2.78 -12.20
CA GLU A 23 -7.40 4.22 -12.03
C GLU A 23 -6.15 4.91 -11.48
N ILE A 24 -5.31 4.20 -10.72
CA ILE A 24 -4.10 4.76 -10.12
C ILE A 24 -2.97 4.73 -11.16
N THR A 25 -2.51 5.92 -11.54
CA THR A 25 -1.50 6.07 -12.59
C THR A 25 -0.09 5.93 -12.03
N ASP A 26 0.82 5.37 -12.83
CA ASP A 26 2.24 5.28 -12.48
C ASP A 26 2.88 6.65 -12.23
N ASP A 27 2.41 7.70 -12.93
CA ASP A 27 2.91 9.07 -12.77
C ASP A 27 2.64 9.63 -11.36
N ASP A 28 1.40 9.46 -10.88
CA ASP A 28 1.00 9.85 -9.52
C ASP A 28 1.87 9.15 -8.48
N LEU A 29 2.11 7.85 -8.66
CA LEU A 29 2.94 7.01 -7.77
C LEU A 29 4.43 7.37 -7.86
N THR A 30 4.90 7.80 -9.02
CA THR A 30 6.29 8.23 -9.21
C THR A 30 6.55 9.56 -8.51
N ARG A 31 5.59 10.50 -8.50
CA ARG A 31 5.68 11.78 -7.75
C ARG A 31 5.81 11.60 -6.24
N VAL A 32 5.38 10.45 -5.72
CA VAL A 32 5.51 10.13 -4.31
C VAL A 32 6.93 9.70 -3.93
N GLU A 33 7.71 9.21 -4.90
CA GLU A 33 9.11 8.77 -4.72
C GLU A 33 9.32 7.73 -3.61
N GLY A 34 8.30 6.92 -3.31
CA GLY A 34 8.35 5.91 -2.25
C GLY A 34 8.08 6.46 -0.85
N ASP A 35 7.58 7.69 -0.73
CA ASP A 35 7.19 8.26 0.55
C ASP A 35 5.75 7.85 0.91
N TYR A 36 5.60 7.01 1.93
CA TYR A 36 4.29 6.51 2.34
C TYR A 36 3.33 7.61 2.82
N ASP A 37 3.86 8.71 3.35
CA ASP A 37 3.02 9.81 3.84
C ASP A 37 2.46 10.64 2.68
N LYS A 38 3.33 10.98 1.71
CA LYS A 38 2.88 11.58 0.44
C LYS A 38 1.90 10.66 -0.31
N PHE A 39 2.09 9.34 -0.26
CA PHE A 39 1.19 8.38 -0.92
C PHE A 39 -0.21 8.48 -0.33
N LYS A 40 -0.33 8.44 1.00
CA LYS A 40 -1.63 8.58 1.68
C LYS A 40 -2.28 9.92 1.37
N GLY A 41 -1.51 11.02 1.34
CA GLY A 41 -2.03 12.34 0.96
C GLY A 41 -2.63 12.34 -0.44
N LEU A 42 -1.88 11.83 -1.43
CA LEU A 42 -2.35 11.74 -2.81
C LEU A 42 -3.56 10.81 -2.94
N MET A 43 -3.56 9.66 -2.24
CA MET A 43 -4.71 8.76 -2.22
C MET A 43 -5.94 9.42 -1.58
N GLN A 44 -5.77 10.21 -0.53
CA GLN A 44 -6.89 10.91 0.09
C GLN A 44 -7.45 12.02 -0.80
N GLU A 45 -6.61 12.79 -1.51
CA GLU A 45 -7.07 13.88 -2.39
C GLU A 45 -7.65 13.39 -3.72
N ARG A 46 -7.01 12.40 -4.35
CA ARG A 46 -7.39 11.91 -5.69
C ARG A 46 -8.31 10.69 -5.65
N TYR A 47 -8.14 9.82 -4.65
CA TYR A 47 -8.77 8.50 -4.57
C TYR A 47 -9.48 8.31 -3.22
N ALA A 48 -10.22 9.33 -2.77
CA ALA A 48 -10.84 9.37 -1.45
C ALA A 48 -11.71 8.13 -1.14
N ASP A 49 -12.47 7.66 -2.15
CA ASP A 49 -13.32 6.46 -2.06
C ASP A 49 -12.52 5.17 -1.89
N ARG A 50 -11.29 5.12 -2.43
CA ARG A 50 -10.42 3.94 -2.42
C ARG A 50 -9.38 3.99 -1.30
N LYS A 51 -9.22 5.10 -0.58
CA LYS A 51 -8.17 5.27 0.43
C LYS A 51 -8.17 4.14 1.47
N ASP A 52 -9.34 3.65 1.86
CA ASP A 52 -9.48 2.59 2.87
C ASP A 52 -9.02 1.23 2.32
N GLU A 53 -9.44 0.90 1.09
CA GLU A 53 -9.01 -0.32 0.38
C GLU A 53 -7.51 -0.30 0.11
N VAL A 54 -7.00 0.83 -0.38
CA VAL A 54 -5.60 1.03 -0.72
C VAL A 54 -4.74 0.99 0.54
N SER A 55 -5.17 1.61 1.64
CA SER A 55 -4.43 1.59 2.91
C SER A 55 -4.36 0.18 3.49
N LYS A 56 -5.46 -0.59 3.47
CA LYS A 56 -5.48 -1.99 3.93
C LYS A 56 -4.58 -2.88 3.08
N TRP A 57 -4.70 -2.76 1.76
CA TRP A 57 -3.86 -3.55 0.87
C TRP A 57 -2.39 -3.16 0.95
N ALA A 58 -2.08 -1.88 1.14
CA ALA A 58 -0.71 -1.42 1.32
C ALA A 58 -0.09 -1.95 2.61
N ASP A 59 -0.87 -2.00 3.71
CA ASP A 59 -0.45 -2.64 4.96
C ASP A 59 -0.18 -4.13 4.75
N GLU A 60 -1.09 -4.85 4.06
CA GLU A 60 -0.95 -6.27 3.75
C GLU A 60 0.26 -6.54 2.85
N TRP A 61 0.46 -5.71 1.82
CA TRP A 61 1.60 -5.80 0.91
C TRP A 61 2.91 -5.50 1.64
N TYR A 62 2.94 -4.49 2.51
CA TYR A 62 4.10 -4.15 3.32
C TYR A 62 4.45 -5.27 4.30
N ARG A 63 3.43 -5.88 4.93
CA ARG A 63 3.59 -7.07 5.77
C ARG A 63 4.14 -8.22 4.95
N ASN A 64 3.58 -8.51 3.77
CA ASN A 64 4.03 -9.58 2.88
C ASN A 64 5.49 -9.37 2.40
N ALA A 65 5.84 -8.11 2.08
CA ALA A 65 7.18 -7.73 1.71
C ALA A 65 8.22 -8.02 2.80
N GLN A 66 7.84 -8.04 4.08
CA GLN A 66 8.72 -8.42 5.19
C GLN A 66 8.64 -9.93 5.54
N THR A 67 7.53 -10.61 5.19
CA THR A 67 7.22 -11.97 5.66
C THR A 67 7.83 -13.11 4.82
N LYS A 68 8.92 -12.91 4.08
CA LYS A 68 9.69 -14.07 3.58
C LYS A 68 10.33 -14.90 4.72
N THR A 69 10.00 -14.62 6.00
CA THR A 69 10.54 -15.32 7.15
C THR A 69 9.51 -15.93 8.12
N LYS A 70 8.22 -15.57 8.17
CA LYS A 70 7.24 -16.23 9.07
C LYS A 70 5.82 -16.23 8.51
N GLU A 71 5.19 -17.40 8.61
CA GLU A 71 3.88 -17.85 8.14
C GLU A 71 2.69 -16.93 8.46
N PRO A 72 1.56 -17.05 7.72
CA PRO A 72 0.44 -16.13 7.82
C PRO A 72 -0.38 -16.35 9.10
N GLU A 73 -0.16 -15.51 10.11
CA GLU A 73 -1.14 -15.33 11.18
C GLU A 73 -2.33 -14.54 10.61
N THR A 74 -3.33 -15.34 10.21
CA THR A 74 -4.74 -15.01 10.01
C THR A 74 -5.16 -13.73 10.72
N VAL A 75 -5.41 -12.66 9.95
CA VAL A 75 -6.13 -11.50 10.50
C VAL A 75 -7.56 -11.95 10.76
N GLY A 76 -7.80 -12.26 12.03
CA GLY A 76 -9.11 -12.56 12.57
C GLY A 76 -10.07 -11.44 12.22
N ARG A 77 -11.05 -11.79 11.38
CA ARG A 77 -12.32 -11.10 11.27
C ARG A 77 -12.99 -11.21 12.64
N SER A 78 -12.67 -10.29 13.56
CA SER A 78 -13.31 -10.23 14.88
C SER A 78 -14.03 -8.91 15.08
N GLY A 79 -15.33 -8.97 14.83
CA GLY A 79 -16.35 -8.14 15.44
C GLY A 79 -17.64 -8.95 15.37
N ARG A 80 -17.94 -9.78 16.40
CA ARG A 80 -18.83 -9.45 17.54
C ARG A 80 -20.19 -8.97 17.03
N LYS A 81 -21.31 -9.66 17.26
CA LYS A 81 -21.83 -10.23 18.51
C LYS A 81 -23.00 -11.17 18.18
#